data_AF-A0A1V4TI72-F1
#
_entry.id   AF-A0A1V4TI72-F1
#
_cell.length_a   1.000
_cell.length_b   1.000
_cell.length_c   1.000
_cell.angle_alpha   90.00
_cell.angle_beta   90.00
_cell.angle_gamma   90.00
#
_symmetry.space_group_name_H-M   'P 1'
#
loop_
_entity.id
_entity.type
_entity.pdbx_description
1 polymer ?
#
loop_
_entity_poly.entity_id
_entity_poly.type
_entity_poly.pdbx_seq_one_letter_code
_entity_poly.pdbx_strand_id
1 'polypeptide(L)'
;MEKQLETKIKKTLENVKPWQRVPTSLDGVFLIKAPTRGDQDSIMVEINPLDEFGRPIKRRGIFLQHKIQLERFLEVMQESRLMDFLDTLDSMAGSSKNENVGTLEI
;
A
#
# COMPACT_ATOMS: atom_id res chain seq x y z
N MET A 1 22.82 -9.93 2.88
CA MET A 1 21.58 -9.59 2.15
C MET A 1 21.12 -8.16 2.43
N GLU A 2 20.96 -7.73 3.68
CA GLU A 2 20.47 -6.37 4.02
C GLU A 2 21.24 -5.22 3.33
N LYS A 3 22.58 -5.23 3.37
CA LYS A 3 23.40 -4.18 2.74
C LYS A 3 23.20 -4.05 1.22
N GLN A 4 22.83 -5.14 0.54
CA GLN A 4 22.55 -5.11 -0.90
C GLN A 4 21.19 -4.46 -1.19
N LEU A 5 20.18 -4.77 -0.39
CA LEU A 5 18.84 -4.17 -0.54
C LEU A 5 18.86 -2.67 -0.25
N GLU A 6 19.52 -2.26 0.83
CA GLU A 6 19.69 -0.85 1.19
C GLU A 6 20.38 -0.06 0.07
N THR A 7 21.49 -0.59 -0.46
CA THR A 7 22.22 0.05 -1.57
C THR A 7 21.34 0.17 -2.82
N LYS A 8 20.58 -0.88 -3.15
CA LYS A 8 19.66 -0.87 -4.29
C LYS A 8 18.55 0.18 -4.12
N ILE A 9 17.98 0.30 -2.92
CA ILE A 9 16.96 1.31 -2.58
C ILE A 9 17.54 2.71 -2.75
N LYS A 10 18.70 2.99 -2.13
CA LYS A 10 19.36 4.30 -2.23
C LYS A 10 19.61 4.70 -3.68
N LYS A 11 20.24 3.81 -4.46
CA LYS A 11 20.53 4.04 -5.89
C LYS A 11 19.26 4.29 -6.72
N THR A 12 18.19 3.54 -6.43
CA THR A 12 16.90 3.72 -7.12
C THR A 12 16.31 5.11 -6.86
N LEU A 13 16.54 5.68 -5.68
CA LEU A 13 15.93 6.94 -5.24
C LEU A 13 16.78 8.19 -5.51
N GLU A 14 18.02 8.05 -6.00
CA GLU A 14 18.93 9.18 -6.28
C GLU A 14 18.26 10.24 -7.17
N ASN A 15 17.61 9.82 -8.26
CA ASN A 15 17.03 10.70 -9.27
C ASN A 15 15.49 10.78 -9.22
N VAL A 16 14.87 10.24 -8.17
CA VAL A 16 13.41 10.22 -8.01
C VAL A 16 12.94 11.53 -7.42
N LYS A 17 11.92 12.15 -8.02
CA LYS A 17 11.33 13.38 -7.50
C LYS A 17 10.63 13.11 -6.16
N PRO A 18 10.59 14.10 -5.24
CA PRO A 18 9.77 13.98 -4.04
C PRO A 18 8.32 13.58 -4.38
N TRP A 19 7.76 12.67 -3.60
CA TRP A 19 6.42 12.09 -3.75
C TRP A 19 6.17 11.25 -5.01
N GLN A 20 7.20 10.98 -5.81
CA GLN A 20 7.05 10.09 -6.96
C GLN A 20 7.04 8.62 -6.51
N ARG A 21 6.09 7.85 -7.06
CA ARG A 21 5.98 6.39 -6.89
C ARG A 21 7.04 5.69 -7.71
N VAL A 22 7.73 4.75 -7.08
CA VAL A 22 8.58 3.76 -7.75
C VAL A 22 7.97 2.37 -7.50
N PRO A 23 7.52 1.65 -8.54
CA PRO A 23 6.95 0.31 -8.37
C PRO A 23 8.01 -0.68 -7.88
N THR A 24 7.58 -1.66 -7.09
CA THR A 24 8.41 -2.78 -6.66
C THR A 24 7.98 -4.07 -7.38
N SER A 25 8.66 -5.18 -7.09
CA SER A 25 8.22 -6.51 -7.58
C SER A 25 7.03 -7.07 -6.80
N LEU A 26 6.54 -6.37 -5.78
CA LEU A 26 5.32 -6.71 -5.05
C LEU A 26 4.20 -5.81 -5.57
N ASP A 27 3.16 -6.42 -6.12
CA ASP A 27 2.02 -5.69 -6.66
C ASP A 27 1.33 -4.88 -5.57
N GLY A 28 0.97 -3.64 -5.92
CA GLY A 28 0.38 -2.68 -4.98
C GLY A 28 1.35 -2.12 -3.94
N VAL A 29 2.66 -2.41 -4.03
CA VAL A 29 3.68 -1.85 -3.13
C VAL A 29 4.61 -0.93 -3.90
N PHE A 30 4.68 0.32 -3.45
CA PHE A 30 5.47 1.37 -4.08
C PHE A 30 6.45 1.99 -3.09
N LEU A 31 7.67 2.25 -3.54
CA LEU A 31 8.66 3.03 -2.81
C LEU A 31 8.43 4.53 -3.10
N ILE A 32 8.54 5.36 -2.07
CA ILE A 32 8.27 6.80 -2.12
C ILE A 32 9.44 7.53 -1.49
N LYS A 33 9.97 8.54 -2.20
CA LYS A 33 10.87 9.52 -1.62
C LYS A 33 10.04 10.67 -1.05
N ALA A 34 9.89 10.74 0.27
CA ALA A 34 9.31 11.91 0.91
C ALA A 34 10.32 13.08 0.90
N PRO A 35 9.86 14.34 0.88
CA PRO A 35 10.73 15.50 0.94
C PRO A 35 11.53 15.48 2.24
N THR A 36 12.84 15.68 2.12
CA THR A 36 13.79 15.75 3.22
C THR A 36 13.49 16.95 4.11
N ARG A 37 13.50 16.75 5.43
CA ARG A 37 13.65 17.82 6.43
C ARG A 37 15.03 17.64 7.07
N GLY A 38 15.99 18.48 6.70
CA GLY A 38 17.39 18.32 7.11
C GLY A 38 18.09 17.18 6.35
N ASP A 39 19.04 16.51 7.01
CA ASP A 39 19.98 15.56 6.39
C ASP A 39 19.45 14.11 6.25
N GLN A 40 18.19 13.84 6.59
CA GLN A 40 17.64 12.48 6.52
C GLN A 40 16.66 12.34 5.34
N ASP A 41 17.04 11.52 4.36
CA ASP A 41 16.14 11.00 3.34
C ASP A 41 14.98 10.27 4.01
N SER A 42 13.77 10.82 3.88
CA SER A 42 12.56 10.17 4.37
C SER A 42 12.05 9.22 3.29
N ILE A 43 12.37 7.95 3.44
CA ILE A 43 11.88 6.89 2.54
C ILE A 43 10.61 6.31 3.14
N MET A 44 9.57 6.15 2.31
CA MET A 44 8.30 5.55 2.72
C MET A 44 7.92 4.44 1.73
N VAL A 45 7.03 3.57 2.17
CA VAL A 45 6.33 2.60 1.33
C VAL A 45 4.86 3.01 1.25
N GLU A 46 4.30 3.06 0.06
CA GLU A 46 2.86 3.10 -0.14
C GLU A 46 2.35 1.69 -0.42
N ILE A 47 1.37 1.24 0.36
CA ILE A 47 0.58 0.03 0.08
C ILE A 47 -0.78 0.47 -0.47
N ASN A 48 -1.08 0.05 -1.70
CA ASN A 48 -2.32 0.33 -2.39
C ASN A 48 -2.64 -0.86 -3.29
N PRO A 49 -3.55 -1.76 -2.86
CA PRO A 49 -3.94 -2.92 -3.65
C PRO A 49 -4.32 -2.53 -5.07
N LEU A 50 -4.14 -3.46 -6.01
CA LEU A 50 -4.52 -3.25 -7.39
C LEU A 50 -5.91 -3.83 -7.65
N ASP A 51 -6.66 -3.19 -8.53
CA ASP A 51 -7.88 -3.74 -9.11
C ASP A 51 -7.56 -4.83 -10.16
N GLU A 52 -8.60 -5.40 -10.73
CA GLU A 52 -8.52 -6.42 -11.80
C GLU A 52 -7.77 -5.96 -13.07
N PHE A 53 -7.62 -4.64 -13.26
CA PHE A 53 -6.88 -4.04 -14.38
C PHE A 53 -5.45 -3.66 -14.00
N GLY A 54 -4.98 -4.05 -12.81
CA GLY A 54 -3.64 -3.73 -12.30
C GLY A 54 -3.49 -2.27 -11.87
N ARG A 55 -4.59 -1.55 -11.60
CA ARG A 55 -4.57 -0.13 -11.22
C ARG A 55 -4.79 0.00 -9.71
N PRO A 56 -4.12 0.93 -9.01
CA PRO A 56 -4.34 1.10 -7.58
C PRO A 56 -5.78 1.46 -7.25
N ILE A 57 -6.39 0.74 -6.29
CA ILE A 57 -7.82 0.89 -5.91
C ILE A 57 -8.15 2.27 -5.34
N LYS A 58 -7.15 2.99 -4.83
CA LYS A 58 -7.30 4.35 -4.29
C LYS A 58 -6.36 5.31 -5.00
N ARG A 59 -6.76 6.60 -5.07
CA ARG A 59 -5.86 7.68 -5.51
C ARG A 59 -4.58 7.73 -4.65
N ARG A 60 -4.71 7.44 -3.35
CA ARG A 60 -3.62 7.36 -2.36
C ARG A 60 -3.87 6.15 -1.47
N GLY A 61 -2.87 5.28 -1.35
CA GLY A 61 -2.86 4.16 -0.43
C GLY A 61 -2.36 4.58 0.95
N ILE A 62 -1.92 3.57 1.71
CA ILE A 62 -1.40 3.73 3.06
C ILE A 62 0.10 3.95 2.98
N PHE A 63 0.58 5.08 3.48
CA PHE A 63 2.01 5.39 3.53
C PHE A 63 2.59 4.96 4.88
N LEU A 64 3.68 4.20 4.82
CA LEU A 64 4.31 3.58 5.97
C LEU A 64 5.81 3.86 5.96
N GLN A 65 6.36 4.27 7.09
CA GLN A 65 7.80 4.44 7.32
C GLN A 65 8.39 3.30 8.15
N HIS A 66 7.57 2.68 8.99
CA HIS A 66 8.02 1.69 9.95
C HIS A 66 7.13 0.45 9.92
N LYS A 67 7.73 -0.72 10.11
CA LYS A 67 7.02 -2.01 10.19
C LYS A 67 5.90 -2.01 11.22
N ILE A 68 6.13 -1.39 12.39
CA ILE A 68 5.12 -1.29 13.46
C ILE A 68 3.84 -0.58 13.00
N GLN A 69 3.93 0.37 12.06
CA GLN A 69 2.73 1.02 11.51
C GLN A 69 1.89 -0.02 10.75
N LEU A 70 2.52 -0.86 9.93
CA LEU A 70 1.82 -1.95 9.23
C LEU A 70 1.16 -2.91 10.23
N GLU A 71 1.90 -3.34 11.26
CA GLU A 71 1.38 -4.26 12.28
C GLU A 71 0.11 -3.69 12.94
N ARG A 72 0.10 -2.41 13.31
CA ARG A 72 -1.08 -1.73 13.89
C ARG A 72 -2.23 -1.58 12.90
N PHE A 73 -1.96 -1.31 11.63
CA PHE A 73 -3.00 -1.29 10.61
C PHE A 73 -3.64 -2.68 10.44
N LEU A 74 -2.83 -3.73 10.40
CA LEU A 74 -3.31 -5.10 10.26
C LEU A 74 -4.19 -5.52 11.45
N GLU A 75 -3.82 -5.15 12.68
CA GLU A 75 -4.65 -5.37 13.88
C GLU A 75 -6.06 -4.78 13.72
N VAL A 76 -6.16 -3.54 13.24
CA VAL A 76 -7.45 -2.86 13.05
C VAL A 76 -8.21 -3.42 11.84
N MET A 77 -7.51 -3.76 10.76
CA MET A 77 -8.13 -4.31 9.54
C MET A 77 -8.69 -5.72 9.71
N GLN A 78 -8.20 -6.47 10.70
CA GLN A 78 -8.69 -7.80 11.03
C GLN A 78 -9.85 -7.80 12.03
N GLU A 79 -10.24 -6.64 12.55
CA GLU A 79 -11.38 -6.51 13.47
C GLU A 79 -12.71 -6.75 12.74
N SER A 80 -13.47 -7.76 13.17
CA SER A 80 -14.75 -8.11 12.53
C SER A 80 -15.76 -6.98 12.55
N ARG A 81 -15.79 -6.17 13.63
CA ARG A 81 -16.68 -5.00 13.73
C ARG A 81 -16.40 -3.95 12.65
N LEU A 82 -15.17 -3.85 12.16
CA LEU A 82 -14.84 -2.95 11.05
C LEU A 82 -15.45 -3.47 9.74
N MET A 83 -15.44 -4.78 9.51
CA MET A 83 -16.04 -5.40 8.32
C MET A 83 -17.56 -5.19 8.31
N ASP A 84 -18.23 -5.48 9.42
CA ASP A 84 -19.68 -5.27 9.56
C ASP A 84 -20.07 -3.79 9.32
N PHE A 85 -19.24 -2.87 9.80
CA PHE A 85 -19.42 -1.44 9.57
C PHE A 85 -19.31 -1.07 8.09
N LEU A 86 -18.30 -1.58 7.38
CA LEU A 86 -18.12 -1.33 5.95
C LEU A 86 -19.24 -1.94 5.10
N ASP A 87 -19.68 -3.17 5.40
CA ASP A 87 -20.81 -3.81 4.71
C ASP A 87 -22.12 -3.00 4.88
N THR A 88 -22.32 -2.39 6.06
CA THR A 88 -23.45 -1.49 6.30
C THR A 88 -23.37 -0.24 5.43
N LEU A 89 -22.19 0.37 5.30
CA LEU A 89 -21.99 1.54 4.44
C LEU A 89 -22.21 1.20 2.97
N ASP A 90 -21.72 0.06 2.49
CA ASP A 90 -21.90 -0.40 1.11
C ASP A 90 -23.38 -0.62 0.78
N SER A 91 -24.14 -1.18 1.74
CA SER A 91 -25.59 -1.38 1.62
C SER A 91 -26.34 -0.06 1.52
N MET A 92 -25.92 0.96 2.28
CA MET A 92 -26.49 2.32 2.21
C MET A 92 -26.15 3.03 0.89
N ALA A 93 -24.96 2.78 0.34
CA ALA A 93 -24.51 3.38 -0.92
C ALA A 93 -25.14 2.74 -2.17
N GLY A 94 -25.91 1.66 -2.02
CA GLY A 94 -26.56 0.96 -3.13
C GLY A 94 -25.64 0.05 -3.94
N SER A 95 -24.40 -0.16 -3.49
CA SER A 95 -23.40 -1.05 -4.10
C SER A 95 -23.67 -2.51 -3.70
N SER A 96 -24.73 -3.08 -4.27
CA SER A 96 -25.02 -4.52 -4.16
C SER A 96 -24.04 -5.32 -5.03
N LYS A 97 -23.23 -6.18 -4.38
CA LYS A 97 -22.28 -7.11 -4.99
C LYS A 97 -22.97 -8.02 -6.04
N ASN A 98 -22.68 -7.80 -7.31
CA ASN A 98 -22.31 -8.87 -8.24
C ASN A 98 -20.78 -8.82 -8.27
N GLU A 99 -19.99 -9.88 -8.14
CA GLU A 99 -20.01 -11.10 -8.94
C GLU A 99 -19.36 -12.25 -8.16
N ASN A 100 -19.95 -13.46 -8.32
CA ASN A 100 -19.28 -14.73 -8.05
C ASN A 100 -18.23 -14.95 -9.15
N VAL A 101 -16.95 -15.04 -8.80
CA VAL A 101 -15.95 -15.66 -9.68
C VAL A 101 -15.11 -16.60 -8.85
N GLY A 102 -15.18 -17.89 -9.21
CA GLY A 102 -14.66 -19.01 -8.43
C GLY A 102 -13.14 -18.97 -8.25
N THR A 103 -12.73 -19.51 -7.11
CA THR A 103 -11.34 -19.75 -6.74
C THR A 103 -10.69 -20.74 -7.71
N LEU A 104 -9.53 -20.36 -8.24
CA LEU A 104 -8.54 -21.33 -8.70
C LEU A 104 -7.54 -21.51 -7.55
N GLU A 105 -7.47 -22.71 -6.97
CA GLU A 105 -6.64 -22.98 -5.79
C GLU A 105 -5.16 -23.19 -6.14
N ILE A 106 -4.28 -22.67 -5.27
CA ILE A 106 -2.85 -23.02 -5.14
C ILE A 106 -2.52 -23.25 -3.67
#